data_AF-A0A961FJU6-F1
#
_entry.id   AF-A0A961FJU6-F1
#
_cell.length_a   1.000
_cell.length_b   1.000
_cell.length_c   1.000
_cell.angle_alpha   90.00
_cell.angle_beta   90.00
_cell.angle_gamma   90.00
#
_symmetry.space_group_name_H-M   'P 1'
#
loop_
_entity.id
_entity.type
_entity.pdbx_description
1 polymer ?
#
loop_
_entity_poly.entity_id
_entity_poly.type
_entity_poly.pdbx_seq_one_letter_code
_entity_poly.pdbx_strand_id
1 'polypeptide(L)'
;MSPPSPSLTSSASSGHTCPVCGYPHLREEPRHRDGGGSYEICPACGFQFGVDDDDRGVDFASWRQNWVGRGMPWSSRGIPQPQDWDPAALIATLPPTAKNAGLDEAI
;
A
#
# COMPACT_ATOMS: atom_id res chain seq x y z
N MET A 1 -12.75 -24.24 27.32
CA MET A 1 -12.23 -24.95 26.13
C MET A 1 -13.02 -24.46 24.94
N SER A 2 -12.49 -23.49 24.21
CA SER A 2 -13.12 -22.93 23.01
C SER A 2 -12.66 -23.73 21.79
N PRO A 3 -13.51 -23.96 20.77
CA PRO A 3 -13.15 -24.76 19.60
C PRO A 3 -12.06 -24.06 18.77
N PRO A 4 -11.18 -24.81 18.09
CA PRO A 4 -10.29 -24.22 17.09
C PRO A 4 -11.13 -23.75 15.89
N SER A 5 -11.01 -22.47 15.53
CA SER A 5 -11.54 -21.96 14.26
C SER A 5 -10.84 -22.62 13.07
N PRO A 6 -11.55 -22.83 11.95
CA PRO A 6 -11.08 -23.68 10.86
C PRO A 6 -9.83 -23.11 10.21
N SER A 7 -8.81 -23.97 10.11
CA SER A 7 -7.68 -23.81 9.21
C SER A 7 -8.19 -23.64 7.78
N LEU A 8 -8.24 -22.39 7.30
CA LEU A 8 -8.33 -22.12 5.86
C LEU A 8 -6.93 -22.29 5.27
N THR A 9 -6.65 -23.53 4.89
CA THR A 9 -5.70 -23.82 3.82
C THR A 9 -6.22 -23.14 2.55
N SER A 10 -5.42 -22.29 1.92
CA SER A 10 -5.46 -22.06 0.47
C SER A 10 -4.20 -21.34 0.00
N SER A 11 -3.28 -22.14 -0.55
CA SER A 11 -2.23 -21.66 -1.44
C SER A 11 -2.85 -21.02 -2.68
N ALA A 12 -2.62 -19.72 -2.86
CA ALA A 12 -2.48 -19.10 -4.17
C ALA A 12 -1.40 -18.02 -4.02
N SER A 13 -0.36 -18.09 -4.84
CA SER A 13 0.81 -17.20 -4.85
C SER A 13 0.49 -15.77 -5.33
N SER A 14 -0.72 -15.28 -5.08
CA SER A 14 -1.24 -13.99 -5.52
C SER A 14 -1.02 -12.98 -4.41
N GLY A 15 0.14 -12.33 -4.41
CA GLY A 15 0.38 -11.21 -3.51
C GLY A 15 -0.61 -10.07 -3.75
N HIS A 16 -0.88 -9.28 -2.72
CA HIS A 16 -1.72 -8.10 -2.85
C HIS A 16 -0.89 -6.89 -3.28
N THR A 17 -1.49 -6.01 -4.09
CA THR A 17 -0.80 -4.82 -4.59
C THR A 17 -0.96 -3.66 -3.62
N CYS A 18 0.16 -3.03 -3.24
CA CYS A 18 0.15 -1.83 -2.42
C CYS A 18 -0.47 -0.66 -3.20
N PRO A 19 -1.56 -0.04 -2.71
CA PRO A 19 -2.20 1.09 -3.39
C PRO A 19 -1.35 2.36 -3.32
N VAL A 20 -0.31 2.40 -2.48
CA VAL A 20 0.59 3.55 -2.37
C VAL A 20 1.69 3.50 -3.43
N CYS A 21 2.37 2.37 -3.59
CA CYS A 21 3.58 2.28 -4.42
C CYS A 21 3.56 1.18 -5.49
N GLY A 22 2.51 0.36 -5.56
CA GLY A 22 2.38 -0.70 -6.57
C GLY A 22 3.16 -1.97 -6.26
N TYR A 23 3.79 -2.08 -5.10
CA TYR A 23 4.45 -3.32 -4.67
C TYR A 23 3.46 -4.50 -4.68
N PRO A 24 3.69 -5.56 -5.48
CA PRO A 24 2.68 -6.58 -5.76
C PRO A 24 2.68 -7.77 -4.77
N HIS A 25 3.57 -7.76 -3.78
CA HIS A 25 3.79 -8.91 -2.89
C HIS A 25 3.46 -8.60 -1.43
N LEU A 26 2.41 -7.83 -1.16
CA LEU A 26 1.86 -7.76 0.19
C LEU A 26 1.27 -9.12 0.58
N ARG A 27 1.41 -9.48 1.86
CA ARG A 27 0.92 -10.75 2.41
C ARG A 27 -0.58 -10.73 2.63
N GLU A 28 -1.13 -9.55 2.95
CA GLU A 28 -2.54 -9.35 3.21
C GLU A 28 -3.11 -8.23 2.35
N GLU A 29 -4.42 -8.29 2.11
CA GLU A 29 -5.13 -7.23 1.41
C GLU A 29 -4.99 -5.91 2.20
N PRO A 30 -4.54 -4.80 1.58
CA PRO A 30 -4.35 -3.52 2.26
C PRO A 30 -5.55 -3.07 3.11
N ARG A 31 -6.75 -3.30 2.61
CA ARG A 31 -8.02 -2.92 3.22
C ARG A 31 -9.02 -4.03 3.01
N HIS A 32 -9.60 -4.55 4.09
CA HIS A 32 -10.63 -5.57 3.97
C HIS A 32 -11.93 -4.99 3.42
N ARG A 33 -12.70 -5.80 2.69
CA ARG A 33 -14.00 -5.41 2.12
C ARG A 33 -15.00 -4.85 3.14
N ASP A 34 -14.93 -5.33 4.38
CA ASP A 34 -15.87 -4.98 5.46
C ASP A 34 -15.41 -3.72 6.22
N GLY A 35 -14.31 -3.09 5.80
CA GLY A 35 -13.64 -2.00 6.49
C GLY A 35 -12.42 -2.46 7.31
N GLY A 36 -11.56 -1.51 7.69
CA GLY A 36 -10.32 -1.77 8.44
C GLY A 36 -9.12 -2.12 7.56
N GLY A 37 -7.91 -1.76 8.01
CA GLY A 37 -6.65 -2.12 7.37
C GLY A 37 -6.09 -3.45 7.86
N SER A 38 -5.20 -4.06 7.07
CA SER A 38 -4.52 -5.31 7.45
C SER A 38 -3.47 -5.17 8.54
N TYR A 39 -3.13 -3.93 8.95
CA TYR A 39 -1.99 -3.64 9.82
C TYR A 39 -0.62 -4.05 9.25
N GLU A 40 -0.57 -4.58 8.02
CA GLU A 40 0.66 -4.85 7.32
C GLU A 40 1.37 -3.54 6.97
N ILE A 41 2.69 -3.54 7.17
CA ILE A 41 3.56 -2.45 6.74
C ILE A 41 4.14 -2.81 5.37
N CYS A 42 3.86 -1.98 4.37
CA CYS A 42 4.42 -2.19 3.04
C CYS A 42 5.97 -2.12 3.10
N PRO A 43 6.70 -3.16 2.67
CA PRO A 43 8.16 -3.17 2.77
C PRO A 43 8.82 -2.17 1.82
N ALA A 44 8.15 -1.83 0.73
CA ALA A 44 8.62 -0.85 -0.23
C ALA A 44 8.47 0.59 0.28
N CYS A 45 7.23 1.07 0.47
CA CYS A 45 6.97 2.48 0.79
C CYS A 45 6.82 2.81 2.29
N GLY A 46 6.76 1.80 3.15
CA GLY A 46 6.67 1.96 4.61
C GLY A 46 5.28 2.32 5.14
N PHE A 47 4.25 2.36 4.29
CA PHE A 47 2.89 2.65 4.71
C PHE A 47 2.31 1.49 5.54
N GLN A 48 1.72 1.80 6.69
CA GLN A 48 1.01 0.85 7.53
C GLN A 48 -0.52 1.00 7.39
N PHE A 49 -1.17 -0.01 6.82
CA PHE A 49 -2.62 0.03 6.62
C PHE A 49 -3.39 -0.10 7.93
N GLY A 50 -4.41 0.73 8.13
CA GLY A 50 -5.17 0.82 9.38
C GLY A 50 -4.50 1.65 10.47
N VAL A 51 -3.28 2.15 10.24
CA VAL A 51 -2.59 3.08 11.18
C VAL A 51 -2.31 4.40 10.48
N ASP A 52 -1.63 4.38 9.33
CA ASP A 52 -1.32 5.62 8.61
C ASP A 52 -2.58 6.25 7.98
N ASP A 53 -3.50 5.45 7.44
CA ASP A 53 -4.76 5.97 6.87
C ASP A 53 -5.89 6.15 7.89
N ASP A 54 -6.11 5.19 8.79
CA ASP A 54 -7.22 5.28 9.76
C ASP A 54 -6.85 6.14 10.98
N ASP A 55 -5.78 5.79 11.71
CA ASP A 55 -5.44 6.48 12.96
C ASP A 55 -4.79 7.86 12.73
N ARG A 56 -3.95 7.98 11.69
CA ARG A 56 -3.22 9.22 11.37
C ARG A 56 -3.87 10.05 10.27
N GLY A 57 -4.88 9.51 9.58
CA GLY A 57 -5.62 10.24 8.54
C GLY A 57 -4.79 10.57 7.28
N VAL A 58 -3.70 9.85 7.02
CA VAL A 58 -2.83 10.06 5.86
C VAL A 58 -3.32 9.20 4.70
N ASP A 59 -3.87 9.84 3.69
CA ASP A 59 -4.32 9.14 2.49
C ASP A 59 -3.15 8.59 1.63
N PHE A 60 -3.45 7.55 0.85
CA PHE A 60 -2.45 6.86 0.03
C PHE A 60 -1.77 7.77 -1.00
N ALA A 61 -2.48 8.77 -1.51
CA ALA A 61 -1.94 9.69 -2.51
C ALA A 61 -0.89 10.61 -1.90
N SER A 62 -1.21 11.21 -0.76
CA SER A 62 -0.33 12.11 -0.03
C SER A 62 0.95 11.38 0.40
N TRP A 63 0.83 10.14 0.88
CA TRP A 63 2.00 9.32 1.19
C TRP A 63 2.82 8.97 -0.05
N ARG A 64 2.17 8.58 -1.15
CA ARG A 64 2.84 8.29 -2.43
C ARG A 64 3.65 9.50 -2.89
N GLN A 65 3.05 10.69 -2.91
CA GLN A 65 3.73 11.92 -3.30
C GLN A 65 4.95 12.22 -2.43
N ASN A 66 4.82 12.09 -1.10
CA ASN A 66 5.94 12.28 -0.20
C ASN A 66 7.05 11.24 -0.43
N TRP A 67 6.69 9.97 -0.59
CA TRP A 67 7.65 8.90 -0.87
C TRP A 67 8.37 9.09 -2.21
N VAL A 68 7.65 9.50 -3.27
CA VAL A 68 8.23 9.89 -4.56
C VAL A 68 9.18 11.07 -4.40
N GLY A 69 8.79 12.12 -3.67
CA GLY A 69 9.63 13.29 -3.40
C GLY A 69 10.92 12.98 -2.65
N ARG A 70 10.98 11.85 -1.92
CA ARG A 70 12.18 11.34 -1.23
C ARG A 70 13.04 10.41 -2.11
N GLY A 71 12.68 10.21 -3.38
CA GLY A 71 13.41 9.32 -4.30
C GLY A 71 13.00 7.85 -4.20
N MET A 72 11.77 7.56 -3.74
CA MET A 72 11.21 6.21 -3.66
C MET A 72 12.08 5.19 -2.89
N PRO A 73 12.60 5.54 -1.69
CA PRO A 73 13.50 4.66 -0.95
C PRO A 73 12.78 3.38 -0.52
N TRP A 74 13.50 2.25 -0.55
CA TRP A 74 13.04 1.00 0.05
C TRP A 74 13.01 1.12 1.58
N SER A 75 11.84 0.90 2.19
CA SER A 75 11.62 1.18 3.62
C SER A 75 12.01 0.02 4.54
N SER A 76 11.92 -1.23 4.09
CA SER A 76 12.15 -2.39 4.96
C SER A 76 13.63 -2.61 5.24
N ARG A 77 13.96 -2.83 6.52
CA ARG A 77 15.30 -3.25 6.95
C ARG A 77 15.45 -4.77 7.07
N GLY A 78 14.32 -5.50 7.14
CA GLY A 78 14.29 -6.95 7.34
C GLY A 78 13.92 -7.75 6.09
N ILE A 79 13.37 -7.09 5.06
CA ILE A 79 13.03 -7.70 3.77
C ILE A 79 13.94 -7.03 2.73
N PRO A 80 14.75 -7.80 1.97
CA PRO A 80 15.62 -7.24 0.96
C PRO A 80 14.79 -6.64 -0.19
N GLN A 81 15.31 -5.56 -0.75
CA GLN A 81 14.76 -4.98 -1.97
C GLN A 81 14.90 -5.99 -3.12
N PRO A 82 13.85 -6.23 -3.93
CA PRO A 82 13.95 -7.04 -5.13
C PRO A 82 15.00 -6.49 -6.11
N GLN A 83 15.70 -7.36 -6.82
CA GLN A 83 16.75 -6.96 -7.76
C GLN A 83 16.20 -6.09 -8.90
N ASP A 84 15.01 -6.40 -9.40
CA ASP A 84 14.35 -5.68 -10.49
C ASP A 84 13.34 -4.63 -9.96
N TRP A 85 13.66 -4.00 -8.83
CA TRP A 85 12.80 -2.99 -8.22
C TRP A 85 12.79 -1.70 -9.04
N ASP A 86 11.74 -1.51 -9.85
CA ASP A 86 11.42 -0.26 -10.54
C ASP A 86 10.13 0.36 -9.99
N PRO A 87 10.22 1.23 -8.97
CA PRO A 87 9.04 1.87 -8.38
C PRO A 87 8.36 2.85 -9.34
N ALA A 88 9.11 3.45 -10.28
CA ALA A 88 8.56 4.42 -11.20
C ALA A 88 7.62 3.74 -12.21
N ALA A 89 8.04 2.60 -12.76
CA ALA A 89 7.19 1.79 -13.62
C ALA A 89 5.93 1.30 -12.89
N LEU A 90 6.05 0.87 -11.64
CA LEU A 90 4.90 0.39 -10.85
C LEU A 90 3.90 1.52 -10.57
N ILE A 91 4.36 2.70 -10.15
CA ILE A 91 3.48 3.85 -9.90
C ILE A 91 2.72 4.27 -11.17
N ALA A 92 3.35 4.19 -12.34
CA ALA A 92 2.71 4.55 -13.60
C ALA A 92 1.50 3.66 -13.95
N THR A 93 1.41 2.46 -13.36
CA THR A 93 0.27 1.55 -13.53
C THR A 93 -0.85 1.78 -12.51
N LEU A 94 -0.59 2.54 -11.44
CA LEU A 94 -1.58 2.85 -10.43
C LEU A 94 -2.57 3.89 -10.94
N PRO A 95 -3.85 3.83 -10.53
CA PRO A 95 -4.80 4.87 -10.87
C PRO A 95 -4.29 6.24 -10.40
N PRO A 96 -4.52 7.29 -11.19
CA PRO A 96 -4.17 8.65 -10.81
C PRO A 96 -4.87 8.98 -9.51
N THR A 97 -4.11 9.54 -8.58
CA THR A 97 -4.64 9.98 -7.30
C THR A 97 -5.55 11.17 -7.57
N ALA A 98 -6.83 11.08 -7.19
CA ALA A 98 -7.79 12.17 -7.34
C ALA A 98 -7.45 13.33 -6.39
N LYS A 99 -6.43 14.11 -6.74
CA LYS A 99 -6.25 15.48 -6.25
C LYS A 99 -5.88 16.30 -7.48
N ASN A 100 -6.88 17.05 -7.96
CA ASN A 100 -6.93 18.14 -8.96
C ASN A 100 -8.08 17.96 -9.96
N ALA A 101 -9.31 17.75 -9.46
CA ALA A 101 -10.52 18.10 -10.19
C ALA A 101 -11.15 19.27 -9.42
N GLY A 102 -10.91 20.51 -9.85
CA GLY A 102 -11.60 21.69 -9.32
C GLY A 102 -10.75 22.75 -8.62
N LEU A 103 -9.62 23.17 -9.21
CA LEU A 103 -9.06 24.49 -8.90
C LEU A 103 -8.55 25.18 -10.17
N ASP A 104 -9.44 25.35 -11.15
CA ASP A 104 -9.33 26.40 -12.18
C ASP A 104 -10.71 26.70 -12.77
N GLU A 105 -11.51 27.51 -12.07
CA GLU A 105 -12.48 28.41 -12.72
C GLU A 105 -12.46 29.72 -11.91
N ALA A 106 -11.42 30.50 -12.17
CA ALA A 106 -11.43 31.94 -11.97
C ALA A 106 -11.42 32.57 -13.37
N ILE A 107 -12.56 33.13 -13.79
CA ILE A 107 -12.78 34.35 -14.60
C ILE A 107 -14.29 34.61 -14.62
#